data_AF-W2P8F0-F1
#
_entry.id   AF-W2P8F0-F1
#
_cell.length_a   1.000
_cell.length_b   1.000
_cell.length_c   1.000
_cell.angle_alpha   90.00
_cell.angle_beta   90.00
_cell.angle_gamma   90.00
#
_symmetry.space_group_name_H-M   'P 1'
#
loop_
_entity.id
_entity.type
_entity.pdbx_description
1 polymer ?
#
loop_
_entity_poly.entity_id
_entity_poly.type
_entity_poly.pdbx_seq_one_letter_code
_entity_poly.pdbx_strand_id
1 'polypeptide(L)'
;IVLMGAAMWFLPGAGLVLQDYNWTVISPTQTYPEYRSVVRNCYNLEETIVSPATTQTQKTILDLVGNRMRIITQEMQDTLLSEGDSSFTS
;
A
#
# COMPACT_ATOMS: atom_id res chain seq x y z
N ILE A 1 -2.85 15.98 -0.67
CA ILE A 1 -4.03 15.23 -0.20
C ILE A 1 -3.54 13.88 0.31
N VAL A 2 -4.05 13.40 1.45
CA VAL A 2 -3.81 12.03 1.93
C VAL A 2 -5.15 11.32 1.99
N LEU A 3 -5.34 10.30 1.15
CA LEU A 3 -6.45 9.37 1.28
C LEU A 3 -5.96 8.21 2.13
N MET A 4 -6.71 7.81 3.16
CA MET A 4 -6.35 6.69 4.03
C MET A 4 -7.46 5.64 4.02
N GLY A 5 -7.07 4.40 3.78
CA GLY A 5 -7.88 3.20 3.99
C GLY A 5 -7.23 2.31 5.03
N ALA A 6 -8.05 1.57 5.77
CA ALA A 6 -7.59 0.52 6.66
C ALA A 6 -8.56 -0.66 6.58
N ALA A 7 -8.01 -1.86 6.53
CA ALA A 7 -8.76 -3.11 6.53
C ALA A 7 -8.13 -4.11 7.52
N MET A 8 -8.97 -4.96 8.09
CA MET A 8 -8.54 -6.01 9.02
C MET A 8 -8.58 -7.37 8.31
N TRP A 9 -7.50 -8.13 8.45
CA TRP A 9 -7.28 -9.40 7.77
C TRP A 9 -7.20 -10.52 8.79
N PHE A 10 -8.02 -11.55 8.59
CA PHE A 10 -8.04 -12.74 9.43
C PHE A 10 -7.35 -13.89 8.70
N LEU A 11 -6.22 -14.35 9.23
CA LEU A 11 -5.43 -15.46 8.70
C LEU A 11 -5.49 -16.64 9.68
N PRO A 12 -6.62 -17.38 9.72
CA PRO A 12 -6.86 -18.41 10.73
C PRO A 12 -5.82 -19.54 10.69
N GLY A 13 -5.32 -19.90 9.50
CA GLY A 13 -4.27 -20.93 9.36
C GLY A 13 -2.91 -20.55 9.94
N ALA A 14 -2.64 -19.25 10.12
CA ALA A 14 -1.43 -18.75 10.74
C ALA A 14 -1.68 -18.21 12.18
N GLY A 15 -2.92 -18.24 12.65
CA GLY A 15 -3.32 -17.64 13.92
C GLY A 15 -3.08 -16.13 13.99
N LEU A 16 -3.17 -15.43 12.86
CA LEU A 16 -2.85 -14.00 12.75
C LEU A 16 -4.11 -13.15 12.50
N VAL A 17 -4.16 -12.01 13.18
CA VAL A 17 -5.09 -10.91 12.89
C VAL A 17 -4.26 -9.68 12.57
N LEU A 18 -4.31 -9.24 11.31
CA LEU A 18 -3.50 -8.17 10.78
C LEU A 18 -4.36 -6.96 10.46
N GLN A 19 -3.74 -5.78 10.50
CA GLN A 19 -4.35 -4.55 10.03
C GLN A 19 -3.48 -3.97 8.93
N ASP A 20 -4.09 -3.74 7.77
CA ASP A 20 -3.46 -2.97 6.72
C ASP A 20 -3.77 -1.47 6.89
N TYR A 21 -2.83 -0.68 6.41
CA TYR A 21 -3.00 0.74 6.19
C TYR A 21 -2.56 1.02 4.77
N ASN A 22 -3.44 1.57 3.96
CA ASN A 22 -3.11 2.06 2.63
C ASN A 22 -3.34 3.56 2.61
N TRP A 23 -2.41 4.31 2.01
CA TRP A 23 -2.62 5.72 1.82
C TRP A 23 -1.97 6.24 0.55
N THR A 24 -2.58 7.25 -0.05
CA THR A 24 -2.07 7.89 -1.25
C THR A 24 -1.60 9.29 -0.91
N VAL A 25 -0.34 9.59 -1.20
CA VAL A 25 0.24 10.93 -1.10
C VAL A 25 0.20 11.57 -2.49
N ILE A 26 -0.52 12.68 -2.60
CA ILE A 26 -0.50 13.53 -3.80
C ILE A 26 0.22 14.82 -3.44
N SER A 27 1.35 15.08 -4.11
CA SER A 27 2.19 16.27 -3.93
C SER A 27 2.49 16.96 -5.26
N PRO A 28 2.70 18.28 -5.31
CA PRO A 28 3.15 18.96 -6.53
C PRO A 28 4.48 18.37 -7.02
N THR A 29 4.71 18.38 -8.34
CA THR A 29 6.05 18.11 -8.87
C THR A 29 6.98 19.30 -8.58
N GLN A 30 8.29 19.05 -8.49
CA GLN A 30 9.27 20.12 -8.30
C GLN A 30 9.47 20.96 -9.56
N THR A 31 9.23 20.38 -10.75
CA THR A 31 9.51 21.02 -12.04
C THR A 31 8.34 21.86 -12.56
N TYR A 32 7.10 21.41 -12.36
CA TYR A 32 5.89 22.11 -12.80
C TYR A 32 4.79 21.99 -11.73
N PRO A 33 4.94 22.67 -10.59
CA PRO A 33 4.06 22.48 -9.43
C PRO A 33 2.60 22.85 -9.69
N GLU A 34 2.33 23.78 -10.61
CA GLU A 34 0.97 24.18 -10.99
C GLU A 34 0.30 23.29 -12.05
N TYR A 35 1.07 22.48 -12.79
CA TYR A 35 0.55 21.68 -13.90
C TYR A 35 0.66 20.17 -13.67
N ARG A 36 1.47 19.73 -12.70
CA ARG A 36 1.72 18.31 -12.45
C ARG A 36 1.84 18.01 -10.97
N SER A 37 1.32 16.84 -10.61
CA SER A 37 1.48 16.23 -9.29
C SER A 37 2.15 14.87 -9.39
N VAL A 38 2.87 14.47 -8.35
CA VAL A 38 3.30 13.10 -8.11
C VAL A 38 2.25 12.43 -7.22
N VAL A 39 1.82 11.25 -7.64
CA VAL A 39 0.97 10.35 -6.84
C VAL A 39 1.84 9.21 -6.32
N ARG A 40 1.75 8.91 -5.03
CA ARG A 40 2.45 7.79 -4.41
C ARG A 40 1.52 7.03 -3.46
N ASN A 41 1.26 5.77 -3.80
CA ASN A 41 0.60 4.81 -2.96
C ASN A 41 1.61 4.23 -1.98
N CYS A 42 1.21 4.22 -0.73
CA CYS A 42 1.92 3.67 0.39
C CYS A 42 1.05 2.59 1.03
N TYR A 43 1.72 1.59 1.57
CA TYR A 43 1.07 0.43 2.17
C TYR A 43 1.90 -0.02 3.36
N ASN A 44 1.23 -0.36 4.44
CA ASN A 44 1.81 -0.96 5.63
C ASN A 44 0.89 -2.07 6.13
N LEU A 45 1.48 -3.14 6.66
CA LEU A 45 0.74 -4.26 7.24
C LEU A 45 1.35 -4.55 8.60
N GLU A 46 0.52 -4.51 9.62
CA GLU A 46 0.93 -4.68 11.01
C GLU A 46 0.11 -5.77 11.68
N GLU A 47 0.69 -6.38 12.72
CA GLU A 47 -0.08 -7.20 13.64
C GLU A 47 -0.94 -6.35 14.55
N THR A 48 -2.17 -6.80 14.79
CA THR A 48 -3.04 -6.14 15.77
C THR A 48 -2.55 -6.45 17.19
N ILE A 49 -2.76 -5.50 18.11
CA ILE A 49 -2.39 -5.61 19.54
C ILE A 49 -3.03 -6.83 20.21
N VAL A 50 -4.10 -7.38 19.63
CA VAL A 50 -4.84 -8.54 20.13
C VAL A 50 -4.18 -9.87 19.74
N SER A 51 -3.14 -9.86 18.89
CA SER A 51 -2.41 -11.05 18.45
C SER A 51 -1.54 -11.61 19.59
N PRO A 52 -1.56 -12.92 19.88
CA PRO A 52 -0.62 -13.54 20.81
C PRO A 52 0.84 -13.36 20.34
N ALA A 53 1.80 -13.57 21.24
CA ALA A 53 3.22 -13.38 20.96
C ALA A 53 3.65 -14.03 19.63
N THR A 54 4.13 -13.20 18.70
CA THR A 54 4.43 -13.59 17.33
C THR A 54 5.64 -14.54 17.25
N THR A 55 5.43 -15.72 16.68
CA THR A 55 6.50 -16.65 16.33
C THR A 55 7.35 -16.12 15.17
N GLN A 56 8.58 -16.61 15.01
CA GLN A 56 9.42 -16.22 13.87
C GLN A 56 8.76 -16.53 12.52
N THR A 57 8.03 -17.65 12.42
CA THR A 57 7.28 -18.02 11.21
C THR A 57 6.18 -17.00 10.89
N GLN A 58 5.44 -16.55 11.90
CA GLN A 58 4.40 -15.53 11.73
C GLN A 58 4.97 -14.19 11.26
N LYS A 59 6.12 -13.77 11.83
CA LYS A 59 6.83 -12.57 11.34
C LYS A 59 7.24 -12.69 9.87
N THR A 60 7.79 -13.83 9.48
CA THR A 60 8.14 -14.09 8.07
C THR A 60 6.92 -14.02 7.16
N ILE A 61 5.76 -14.54 7.60
CA ILE A 61 4.51 -14.46 6.85
C ILE A 61 4.05 -12.99 6.74
N LEU A 62 4.06 -12.25 7.85
CA LEU A 62 3.70 -10.83 7.89
C LEU A 62 4.54 -10.02 6.91
N ASP A 63 5.86 -10.17 6.96
CA ASP A 63 6.80 -9.45 6.09
C ASP A 63 6.60 -9.81 4.61
N LEU A 64 6.36 -11.09 4.32
CA LEU A 64 6.13 -11.57 2.94
C LEU A 64 4.83 -11.01 2.37
N VAL A 65 3.73 -11.12 3.12
CA VAL A 65 2.42 -10.62 2.70
C VAL A 65 2.46 -9.09 2.58
N GLY A 66 3.03 -8.41 3.56
CA GLY A 66 3.17 -6.95 3.59
C GLY A 66 3.94 -6.43 2.38
N ASN A 67 5.10 -7.03 2.08
CA ASN A 67 5.89 -6.66 0.91
C ASN A 67 5.15 -6.92 -0.41
N ARG A 68 4.45 -8.06 -0.51
CA ARG A 68 3.74 -8.40 -1.75
C ARG A 68 2.57 -7.47 -2.01
N MET A 69 1.82 -7.10 -0.97
CA MET A 69 0.72 -6.15 -1.08
C MET A 69 1.21 -4.74 -1.43
N ARG A 70 2.34 -4.31 -0.85
CA ARG A 70 3.00 -3.06 -1.24
C ARG A 70 3.33 -3.05 -2.73
N ILE A 71 3.95 -4.12 -3.24
CA ILE A 71 4.30 -4.23 -4.67
C ILE A 71 3.05 -4.15 -5.54
N ILE A 72 2.02 -4.96 -5.26
CA ILE A 72 0.77 -4.95 -6.04
C ILE A 72 0.14 -3.55 -6.10
N THR A 73 0.11 -2.85 -4.96
CA THR A 73 -0.47 -1.50 -4.87
C THR A 73 0.33 -0.47 -5.70
N GLN A 74 1.65 -0.62 -5.76
CA GLN A 74 2.53 0.22 -6.57
C GLN A 74 2.40 -0.08 -8.07
N GLU A 75 2.40 -1.36 -8.46
CA GLU A 75 2.20 -1.77 -9.86
C GLU A 75 0.83 -1.33 -10.40
N MET A 76 -0.22 -1.44 -9.59
CA MET A 76 -1.56 -0.92 -9.93
C MET A 76 -1.53 0.59 -10.17
N GLN A 77 -0.81 1.34 -9.32
CA GLN A 77 -0.64 2.77 -9.53
C GLN A 77 0.06 3.06 -10.85
N ASP A 78 1.20 2.42 -11.09
CA ASP A 78 2.03 2.70 -12.26
C ASP A 78 1.30 2.33 -13.56
N THR A 79 0.52 1.25 -13.54
CA THR A 79 -0.37 0.88 -14.65
C THR A 79 -1.40 1.98 -14.93
N LEU A 80 -2.15 2.41 -13.91
CA LEU A 80 -3.20 3.43 -14.06
C LEU A 80 -2.63 4.79 -14.50
N LEU A 81 -1.46 5.17 -13.99
CA LEU A 81 -0.78 6.39 -14.39
C LEU A 81 -0.29 6.31 -15.85
N SER A 82 0.22 5.15 -16.28
CA SER A 82 0.67 4.96 -17.66
C SER A 82 -0.48 5.03 -18.68
N GLU A 83 -1.65 4.47 -18.35
CA GLU A 83 -2.86 4.59 -19.16
C GLU A 83 -3.34 6.04 -19.22
N GLY A 84 -3.35 6.73 -18.08
CA GLY A 84 -3.68 8.16 -17.99
C GLY A 84 -2.77 9.03 -18.87
N ASP A 85 -1.45 8.88 -18.76
CA ASP A 85 -0.49 9.64 -19.55
C ASP A 85 -0.67 9.44 -21.07
N SER A 86 -0.97 8.21 -21.50
CA SER A 86 -1.23 7.93 -22.91
C SER A 86 -2.47 8.65 -23.46
N SER A 87 -3.48 8.89 -22.61
CA SER A 87 -4.72 9.60 -22.97
C SER A 87 -4.57 11.12 -23.04
N PHE A 88 -3.55 11.71 -22.41
CA PHE A 88 -3.26 13.15 -22.49
C PHE A 88 -2.33 13.52 -23.65
N THR A 89 -1.78 12.54 -24.35
CA THR A 89 -0.87 12.73 -25.50
C THR A 89 -1.49 12.42 -26.86
N SER A 90 -2.78 12.05 -26.92
CA SER A 90 -3.57 11.90 -28.15
C SER A 90 -4.41 13.13 -28.47
#